data_AF-A0A2M6XYJ1-F1
#
_entry.id   AF-A0A2M6XYJ1-F1
#
_cell.length_a   1.000
_cell.length_b   1.000
_cell.length_c   1.000
_cell.angle_alpha   90.00
_cell.angle_beta   90.00
_cell.angle_gamma   90.00
#
_symmetry.space_group_name_H-M   'P 1'
#
loop_
_entity.id
_entity.type
_entity.pdbx_description
1 polymer ?
#
loop_
_entity_poly.entity_id
_entity_poly.type
_entity_poly.pdbx_seq_one_letter_code
_entity_poly.pdbx_strand_id
1 'polypeptide(L)'
;MKKIILFLVAVSVVSPAYSLAFSLNKLQVSDFNAKTAVVPAPSAPVKAETQVSQDLVNKFNQIKNDIWRLESDTTWLRNDINRLEAEARSIEQGSQNAFFSNDLRSMARSMSDWSNRAQRLSMSVKQLLPLAVKDKKLNDLARDIQWDARDLYNRFQFDIQNAAQQLEWTVRRIDTDLVGYDAQWQASDISSQARDLQWKTRDLQWDVQTLVSKTQP
;
A
#
# COMPACT_ATOMS: atom_id res chain seq x y z
N MET A 1 11.28 -33.35 40.18
CA MET A 1 12.73 -33.48 40.49
C MET A 1 13.37 -34.46 39.51
N LYS A 2 14.40 -34.04 38.75
CA LYS A 2 15.55 -34.86 38.27
C LYS A 2 16.49 -33.93 37.48
N LYS A 3 17.82 -34.10 37.66
CA LYS A 3 18.88 -33.21 37.15
C LYS A 3 19.76 -33.95 36.12
N ILE A 4 20.12 -33.30 35.01
CA ILE A 4 21.24 -33.55 34.06
C ILE A 4 21.49 -32.17 33.37
N ILE A 5 22.64 -31.46 33.37
CA ILE A 5 24.01 -31.66 33.89
C ILE A 5 24.81 -32.75 33.12
N LEU A 6 25.82 -32.44 32.28
CA LEU A 6 26.47 -31.17 31.87
C LEU A 6 27.36 -31.43 30.62
N PHE A 7 27.72 -30.38 29.85
CA PHE A 7 28.99 -30.19 29.09
C PHE A 7 29.61 -31.32 28.22
N LEU A 8 30.03 -30.96 27.00
CA LEU A 8 31.48 -30.91 26.72
C LEU A 8 31.83 -29.82 25.70
N VAL A 9 33.03 -29.25 25.84
CA VAL A 9 33.62 -28.21 24.98
C VAL A 9 34.67 -28.85 24.08
N ALA A 10 34.82 -28.36 22.84
CA ALA A 10 36.02 -28.54 22.04
C ALA A 10 36.39 -27.23 21.33
N VAL A 11 37.62 -26.76 21.58
CA VAL A 11 38.24 -25.55 20.99
C VAL A 11 39.45 -25.99 20.18
N SER A 12 39.61 -25.47 18.95
CA SER A 12 40.91 -25.25 18.26
C SER A 12 40.70 -24.83 16.80
N VAL A 13 41.65 -24.22 16.08
CA VAL A 13 42.53 -23.08 16.39
C VAL A 13 43.08 -22.54 15.04
N VAL A 14 43.20 -21.21 14.93
CA VAL A 14 44.07 -20.38 14.06
C VAL A 14 44.80 -21.01 12.86
N SER A 15 44.67 -20.37 11.68
CA SER A 15 45.79 -20.15 10.73
C SER A 15 45.50 -19.06 9.68
N PRO A 16 46.01 -17.83 9.81
CA PRO A 16 46.29 -16.94 8.69
C PRO A 16 47.71 -17.20 8.19
N ALA A 17 47.88 -17.52 6.91
CA ALA A 17 49.17 -17.93 6.37
C ALA A 17 49.62 -17.06 5.18
N TYR A 18 50.88 -16.63 5.25
CA TYR A 18 51.70 -16.03 4.18
C TYR A 18 51.38 -14.60 3.69
N SER A 19 51.90 -13.63 4.44
CA SER A 19 52.46 -12.42 3.83
C SER A 19 53.76 -12.75 3.08
N LEU A 20 53.77 -12.59 1.76
CA LEU A 20 55.02 -12.65 0.97
C LEU A 20 55.75 -11.31 1.07
N ALA A 21 56.85 -11.29 1.82
CA ALA A 21 57.77 -10.16 1.87
C ALA A 21 58.59 -10.07 0.57
N PHE A 22 58.13 -9.27 -0.38
CA PHE A 22 58.84 -9.03 -1.64
C PHE A 22 59.94 -7.98 -1.44
N SER A 23 61.18 -8.43 -1.22
CA SER A 23 62.36 -7.55 -1.17
C SER A 23 62.94 -7.36 -2.57
N LEU A 24 62.63 -6.22 -3.19
CA LEU A 24 63.26 -5.82 -4.47
C LEU A 24 64.59 -5.11 -4.20
N ASN A 25 65.67 -5.90 -4.22
CA ASN A 25 67.03 -5.37 -4.25
C ASN A 25 67.28 -4.57 -5.53
N LYS A 26 67.54 -3.27 -5.38
CA LYS A 26 68.36 -2.40 -6.24
C LYS A 26 68.36 -2.75 -7.75
N LEU A 27 67.31 -2.36 -8.46
CA LEU A 27 67.43 -2.06 -9.89
C LEU A 27 68.00 -0.63 -10.05
N GLN A 28 69.09 -0.51 -10.81
CA GLN A 28 69.80 0.77 -11.01
C GLN A 28 69.03 1.70 -11.95
N VAL A 29 69.06 2.99 -11.64
CA VAL A 29 68.46 4.06 -12.46
C VAL A 29 69.51 4.59 -13.45
N SER A 30 69.50 4.03 -14.65
CA SER A 30 70.07 4.61 -15.88
C SER A 30 69.29 4.04 -17.09
N ASP A 31 69.25 4.78 -18.20
CA ASP A 31 68.92 4.26 -19.55
C ASP A 31 67.47 3.88 -19.90
N PHE A 32 66.48 4.59 -19.35
CA PHE A 32 65.16 4.71 -20.02
C PHE A 32 64.76 6.18 -20.27
N ASN A 33 65.38 6.76 -21.28
CA ASN A 33 64.95 8.03 -21.87
C ASN A 33 63.76 7.78 -22.84
N ALA A 34 62.57 7.61 -22.28
CA ALA A 34 61.33 7.47 -23.03
C ALA A 34 60.43 8.69 -22.81
N LYS A 35 60.02 9.32 -23.91
CA LYS A 35 59.15 10.51 -23.91
C LYS A 35 57.88 10.26 -23.09
N THR A 36 57.50 11.25 -22.28
CA THR A 36 56.23 11.30 -21.54
C THR A 36 55.02 11.38 -22.46
N ALA A 37 54.60 10.24 -23.00
CA ALA A 37 53.26 10.06 -23.49
C ALA A 37 52.32 10.05 -22.28
N VAL A 38 51.41 11.03 -22.20
CA VAL A 38 50.36 11.06 -21.18
C VAL A 38 49.40 9.91 -21.48
N VAL A 39 49.59 8.78 -20.81
CA VAL A 39 48.63 7.68 -20.80
C VAL A 39 47.36 8.22 -20.15
N PRO A 40 46.17 8.14 -20.81
CA PRO A 40 44.92 8.51 -20.16
C PRO A 40 44.76 7.64 -18.92
N ALA A 41 44.54 8.27 -17.76
CA ALA A 41 44.24 7.51 -16.54
C ALA A 41 43.06 6.57 -16.82
N PRO A 42 43.10 5.29 -16.39
CA PRO A 42 41.97 4.39 -16.56
C PRO A 42 40.76 5.06 -15.93
N SER A 43 39.74 5.33 -16.75
CA SER A 43 38.49 5.93 -16.31
C SER A 43 37.97 5.12 -15.14
N ALA A 44 37.87 5.75 -13.96
CA ALA A 44 37.33 5.11 -12.77
C ALA A 44 36.00 4.44 -13.13
N PRO A 45 35.73 3.22 -12.64
CA PRO A 45 34.51 2.51 -13.01
C PRO A 45 33.33 3.41 -12.72
N VAL A 46 32.61 3.78 -13.78
CA VAL A 46 31.34 4.51 -13.68
C VAL A 46 30.51 3.75 -12.66
N LYS A 47 30.07 4.43 -11.59
CA LYS A 47 29.17 3.83 -10.61
C LYS A 47 28.04 3.20 -11.42
N ALA A 48 27.95 1.87 -11.40
CA ALA A 48 26.81 1.18 -11.98
C ALA A 48 25.59 1.74 -11.24
N GLU A 49 24.80 2.56 -11.92
CA GLU A 49 23.50 2.96 -11.41
C GLU A 49 22.76 1.65 -11.11
N THR A 50 22.40 1.45 -9.84
CA THR A 50 21.84 0.20 -9.37
C THR A 50 20.45 0.04 -9.99
N GLN A 51 20.41 -0.48 -11.21
CA GLN A 51 19.24 -0.47 -12.06
C GLN A 51 18.10 -1.16 -11.32
N VAL A 52 17.02 -0.42 -11.07
CA VAL A 52 15.87 -0.92 -10.32
C VAL A 52 15.34 -2.17 -11.00
N SER A 53 15.21 -3.25 -10.23
CA SER A 53 14.69 -4.52 -10.71
C SER A 53 13.31 -4.31 -11.35
N GLN A 54 13.12 -4.85 -12.56
CA GLN A 54 11.85 -4.76 -13.27
C GLN A 54 10.70 -5.44 -12.50
N ASP A 55 10.99 -6.43 -11.66
CA ASP A 55 10.01 -7.02 -10.73
C ASP A 55 9.46 -5.98 -9.72
N LEU A 56 10.33 -5.13 -9.17
CA LEU A 56 9.90 -4.07 -8.25
C LEU A 56 9.04 -3.02 -8.97
N VAL A 57 9.42 -2.62 -10.19
CA VAL A 57 8.62 -1.75 -11.05
C VAL A 57 7.24 -2.38 -11.35
N ASN A 58 7.18 -3.69 -11.62
CA ASN A 58 5.93 -4.39 -11.88
C ASN A 58 5.02 -4.39 -10.64
N LYS A 59 5.57 -4.62 -9.43
CA LYS A 59 4.81 -4.58 -8.16
C LYS A 59 4.24 -3.19 -7.87
N PHE A 60 5.00 -2.12 -8.12
CA PHE A 60 4.49 -0.75 -8.03
C PHE A 60 3.34 -0.50 -9.01
N ASN A 61 3.48 -0.93 -10.28
CA ASN A 61 2.41 -0.79 -11.27
C ASN A 61 1.15 -1.62 -10.94
N GLN A 62 1.31 -2.82 -10.39
CA GLN A 62 0.18 -3.62 -9.93
C GLN A 62 -0.59 -2.89 -8.83
N ILE A 63 0.09 -2.42 -7.79
CA ILE A 63 -0.52 -1.70 -6.68
C ILE A 63 -1.18 -0.40 -7.16
N LYS A 64 -0.54 0.35 -8.07
CA LYS A 64 -1.17 1.51 -8.73
C LYS A 64 -2.49 1.13 -9.38
N ASN A 65 -2.49 0.13 -10.26
CA ASN A 65 -3.69 -0.29 -10.99
C ASN A 65 -4.79 -0.80 -10.04
N ASP A 66 -4.43 -1.49 -8.96
CA ASP A 66 -5.41 -2.05 -8.02
C ASP A 66 -6.01 -1.00 -7.06
N ILE A 67 -5.25 0.06 -6.72
CA ILE A 67 -5.75 1.27 -6.03
C ILE A 67 -6.62 2.09 -6.98
N TRP A 68 -6.14 2.42 -8.19
CA TRP A 68 -6.90 3.16 -9.20
C TRP A 68 -8.25 2.50 -9.49
N ARG A 69 -8.28 1.17 -9.66
CA ARG A 69 -9.55 0.45 -9.81
C ARG A 69 -10.46 0.61 -8.58
N LEU A 70 -9.94 0.58 -7.35
CA LEU A 70 -10.78 0.77 -6.13
C LEU A 70 -11.30 2.21 -6.04
N GLU A 71 -10.48 3.18 -6.44
CA GLU A 71 -10.89 4.58 -6.62
C GLU A 71 -12.06 4.66 -7.61
N SER A 72 -11.90 4.09 -8.81
CA SER A 72 -12.91 4.16 -9.87
C SER A 72 -14.19 3.39 -9.53
N ASP A 73 -14.08 2.19 -8.93
CA ASP A 73 -15.20 1.38 -8.47
C ASP A 73 -16.05 2.10 -7.39
N THR A 74 -15.43 3.01 -6.62
CA THR A 74 -16.10 3.76 -5.52
C THR A 74 -16.48 5.19 -5.90
N THR A 75 -16.28 5.61 -7.16
CA THR A 75 -16.54 6.99 -7.61
C THR A 75 -18.00 7.41 -7.46
N TRP A 76 -18.95 6.50 -7.73
CA TRP A 76 -20.38 6.79 -7.67
C TRP A 76 -21.05 6.45 -6.33
N LEU A 77 -20.29 5.85 -5.40
CA LEU A 77 -20.80 5.29 -4.14
C LEU A 77 -21.62 6.28 -3.29
N ARG A 78 -21.22 7.56 -3.26
CA ARG A 78 -22.01 8.61 -2.57
C ARG A 78 -23.41 8.74 -3.18
N ASN A 79 -23.52 8.71 -4.50
CA ASN A 79 -24.80 8.85 -5.20
C ASN A 79 -25.66 7.60 -5.05
N ASP A 80 -25.05 6.41 -5.03
CA ASP A 80 -25.78 5.16 -4.75
C ASP A 80 -26.34 5.12 -3.32
N ILE A 81 -25.54 5.52 -2.32
CA ILE A 81 -26.01 5.63 -0.92
C ILE A 81 -27.11 6.70 -0.80
N ASN A 82 -26.94 7.86 -1.44
CA ASN A 82 -27.97 8.91 -1.45
C ASN A 82 -29.28 8.46 -2.15
N ARG A 83 -29.20 7.61 -3.18
CA ARG A 83 -30.39 7.00 -3.81
C ARG A 83 -31.14 6.14 -2.80
N LEU A 84 -30.44 5.25 -2.10
CA LEU A 84 -31.02 4.42 -1.04
C LEU A 84 -31.61 5.26 0.09
N GLU A 85 -30.99 6.40 0.43
CA GLU A 85 -31.48 7.30 1.49
C GLU A 85 -32.76 8.02 1.08
N ALA A 86 -32.82 8.54 -0.15
CA ALA A 86 -34.02 9.16 -0.72
C ALA A 86 -35.17 8.15 -0.86
N GLU A 87 -34.85 6.90 -1.24
CA GLU A 87 -35.82 5.81 -1.32
C GLU A 87 -36.36 5.43 0.07
N ALA A 88 -35.49 5.32 1.07
CA ALA A 88 -35.87 5.12 2.46
C ALA A 88 -36.83 6.22 2.94
N ARG A 89 -36.56 7.50 2.66
CA ARG A 89 -37.50 8.60 2.96
C ARG A 89 -38.83 8.48 2.22
N SER A 90 -38.84 7.95 0.99
CA SER A 90 -40.08 7.72 0.25
C SER A 90 -40.93 6.64 0.94
N ILE A 91 -40.30 5.56 1.42
CA ILE A 91 -40.98 4.50 2.18
C ILE A 91 -41.47 5.01 3.54
N GLU A 92 -40.68 5.84 4.23
CA GLU A 92 -41.08 6.55 5.47
C GLU A 92 -42.35 7.41 5.26
N GLN A 93 -42.57 7.92 4.04
CA GLN A 93 -43.74 8.71 3.65
C GLN A 93 -44.90 7.87 3.09
N GLY A 94 -44.83 6.53 3.17
CA GLY A 94 -45.90 5.62 2.75
C GLY A 94 -45.76 5.06 1.33
N SER A 95 -44.63 5.28 0.65
CA SER A 95 -44.30 4.52 -0.57
C SER A 95 -43.97 3.06 -0.24
N GLN A 96 -43.97 2.19 -1.24
CA GLN A 96 -43.57 0.80 -1.11
C GLN A 96 -42.51 0.46 -2.17
N ASN A 97 -41.36 -0.08 -1.74
CA ASN A 97 -40.45 -0.78 -2.64
C ASN A 97 -40.06 -2.15 -2.06
N ALA A 98 -40.54 -3.21 -2.70
CA ALA A 98 -40.24 -4.60 -2.33
C ALA A 98 -38.77 -4.99 -2.54
N PHE A 99 -37.99 -4.20 -3.29
CA PHE A 99 -36.58 -4.46 -3.57
C PHE A 99 -35.61 -3.78 -2.60
N PHE A 100 -36.07 -2.82 -1.78
CA PHE A 100 -35.22 -1.98 -0.94
C PHE A 100 -34.28 -2.77 0.00
N SER A 101 -34.77 -3.82 0.68
CA SER A 101 -33.93 -4.72 1.50
C SER A 101 -32.86 -5.45 0.66
N ASN A 102 -33.16 -5.83 -0.58
CA ASN A 102 -32.20 -6.47 -1.47
C ASN A 102 -31.12 -5.49 -1.96
N ASP A 103 -31.50 -4.23 -2.21
CA ASP A 103 -30.56 -3.19 -2.63
C ASP A 103 -29.63 -2.77 -1.48
N LEU A 104 -30.17 -2.62 -0.26
CA LEU A 104 -29.36 -2.47 0.96
C LEU A 104 -28.40 -3.65 1.17
N ARG A 105 -28.87 -4.89 1.04
CA ARG A 105 -28.03 -6.09 1.22
C ARG A 105 -26.95 -6.20 0.14
N SER A 106 -27.23 -5.73 -1.08
CA SER A 106 -26.26 -5.67 -2.17
C SER A 106 -25.19 -4.61 -1.89
N MET A 107 -25.61 -3.41 -1.46
CA MET A 107 -24.69 -2.34 -1.05
C MET A 107 -23.81 -2.76 0.14
N ALA A 108 -24.37 -3.40 1.17
CA ALA A 108 -23.62 -3.90 2.33
C ALA A 108 -22.52 -4.91 1.94
N ARG A 109 -22.80 -5.80 0.98
CA ARG A 109 -21.80 -6.73 0.41
C ARG A 109 -20.69 -5.98 -0.32
N SER A 110 -21.03 -5.08 -1.24
CA SER A 110 -20.04 -4.26 -1.96
C SER A 110 -19.15 -3.45 -1.01
N MET A 111 -19.73 -2.87 0.04
CA MET A 111 -19.01 -2.15 1.09
C MET A 111 -18.02 -3.06 1.84
N SER A 112 -18.42 -4.29 2.17
CA SER A 112 -17.52 -5.29 2.77
C SER A 112 -16.39 -5.69 1.81
N ASP A 113 -16.69 -5.92 0.53
CA ASP A 113 -15.70 -6.29 -0.49
C ASP A 113 -14.66 -5.19 -0.73
N TRP A 114 -15.10 -3.93 -0.82
CA TRP A 114 -14.21 -2.77 -0.88
C TRP A 114 -13.38 -2.62 0.39
N SER A 115 -13.97 -2.81 1.58
CA SER A 115 -13.24 -2.76 2.86
C SER A 115 -12.13 -3.81 2.94
N ASN A 116 -12.45 -5.05 2.56
CA ASN A 116 -11.48 -6.13 2.46
C ASN A 116 -10.38 -5.83 1.43
N ARG A 117 -10.73 -5.17 0.31
CA ARG A 117 -9.78 -4.76 -0.73
C ARG A 117 -8.86 -3.64 -0.28
N ALA A 118 -9.36 -2.61 0.39
CA ALA A 118 -8.56 -1.53 0.96
C ALA A 118 -7.53 -2.07 1.98
N GLN A 119 -7.94 -3.03 2.81
CA GLN A 119 -7.05 -3.71 3.74
C GLN A 119 -5.94 -4.51 3.03
N ARG A 120 -6.27 -5.25 1.96
CA ARG A 120 -5.25 -5.94 1.14
C ARG A 120 -4.27 -4.94 0.51
N LEU A 121 -4.76 -3.82 -0.01
CA LEU A 121 -3.92 -2.76 -0.59
C LEU A 121 -2.97 -2.13 0.42
N SER A 122 -3.41 -1.81 1.65
CA SER A 122 -2.48 -1.32 2.70
C SER A 122 -1.40 -2.36 3.02
N MET A 123 -1.74 -3.65 3.12
CA MET A 123 -0.74 -4.70 3.31
C MET A 123 0.26 -4.78 2.13
N SER A 124 -0.21 -4.66 0.89
CA SER A 124 0.65 -4.64 -0.31
C SER A 124 1.57 -3.42 -0.37
N VAL A 125 1.10 -2.22 0.01
CA VAL A 125 1.96 -1.03 0.13
C VAL A 125 2.98 -1.21 1.26
N LYS A 126 2.59 -1.73 2.43
CA LYS A 126 3.52 -2.03 3.54
C LYS A 126 4.62 -3.02 3.11
N GLN A 127 4.32 -3.97 2.24
CA GLN A 127 5.30 -4.90 1.66
C GLN A 127 6.28 -4.22 0.68
N LEU A 128 5.91 -3.09 0.05
CA LEU A 128 6.83 -2.28 -0.75
C LEU A 128 7.78 -1.40 0.08
N LEU A 129 7.37 -0.93 1.26
CA LEU A 129 8.17 -0.04 2.11
C LEU A 129 9.61 -0.52 2.44
N PRO A 130 9.90 -1.82 2.67
CA PRO A 130 11.27 -2.30 2.84
C PRO A 130 12.03 -2.50 1.51
N LEU A 131 11.33 -2.60 0.38
CA LEU A 131 11.91 -2.79 -0.97
C LEU A 131 12.15 -1.46 -1.71
N ALA A 132 11.53 -0.38 -1.24
CA ALA A 132 11.62 0.94 -1.86
C ALA A 132 13.05 1.50 -1.80
N VAL A 133 13.57 1.86 -2.97
CA VAL A 133 14.88 2.50 -3.16
C VAL A 133 14.71 3.86 -3.82
N LYS A 134 15.70 4.74 -3.63
CA LYS A 134 15.79 6.04 -4.29
C LYS A 134 15.95 5.85 -5.80
N ASP A 135 14.91 6.18 -6.55
CA ASP A 135 14.89 6.09 -8.00
C ASP A 135 13.77 6.97 -8.57
N LYS A 136 14.03 7.65 -9.68
CA LYS A 136 13.05 8.55 -10.30
C LYS A 136 11.79 7.79 -10.75
N LYS A 137 11.94 6.63 -11.40
CA LYS A 137 10.81 5.87 -11.96
C LYS A 137 9.93 5.29 -10.85
N LEU A 138 10.52 4.81 -9.76
CA LEU A 138 9.78 4.42 -8.55
C LEU A 138 9.11 5.63 -7.88
N ASN A 139 9.75 6.81 -7.85
CA ASN A 139 9.13 8.00 -7.26
C ASN A 139 7.95 8.51 -8.07
N ASP A 140 8.04 8.51 -9.41
CA ASP A 140 6.93 8.85 -10.29
C ASP A 140 5.74 7.89 -10.03
N LEU A 141 5.98 6.59 -9.97
CA LEU A 141 4.93 5.59 -9.64
C LEU A 141 4.38 5.74 -8.20
N ALA A 142 5.23 6.01 -7.21
CA ALA A 142 4.80 6.25 -5.84
C ALA A 142 3.90 7.48 -5.74
N ARG A 143 4.19 8.53 -6.52
CA ARG A 143 3.35 9.73 -6.60
C ARG A 143 2.00 9.42 -7.22
N ASP A 144 1.94 8.71 -8.34
CA ASP A 144 0.64 8.30 -8.93
C ASP A 144 -0.25 7.59 -7.87
N ILE A 145 0.32 6.59 -7.19
CA ILE A 145 -0.32 5.86 -6.08
C ILE A 145 -0.78 6.84 -4.96
N GLN A 146 -0.01 7.89 -4.68
CA GLN A 146 -0.35 8.91 -3.67
C GLN A 146 -1.55 9.77 -4.08
N TRP A 147 -1.70 10.11 -5.36
CA TRP A 147 -2.87 10.84 -5.85
C TRP A 147 -4.13 9.98 -5.65
N ASP A 148 -4.13 8.75 -6.17
CA ASP A 148 -5.29 7.84 -6.07
C ASP A 148 -5.65 7.53 -4.59
N ALA A 149 -4.65 7.25 -3.75
CA ALA A 149 -4.87 6.95 -2.32
C ALA A 149 -5.38 8.15 -1.51
N ARG A 150 -4.93 9.38 -1.85
CA ARG A 150 -5.42 10.62 -1.24
C ARG A 150 -6.87 10.89 -1.65
N ASP A 151 -7.20 10.72 -2.91
CA ASP A 151 -8.51 11.06 -3.43
C ASP A 151 -9.56 10.02 -2.95
N LEU A 152 -9.19 8.74 -2.84
CA LEU A 152 -9.91 7.72 -2.07
C LEU A 152 -10.17 8.15 -0.62
N TYR A 153 -9.11 8.50 0.12
CA TYR A 153 -9.23 8.88 1.53
C TYR A 153 -10.17 10.09 1.72
N ASN A 154 -10.02 11.13 0.89
CA ASN A 154 -10.86 12.32 0.93
C ASN A 154 -12.34 11.96 0.69
N ARG A 155 -12.64 11.13 -0.31
CA ARG A 155 -14.01 10.69 -0.62
C ARG A 155 -14.64 9.92 0.54
N PHE A 156 -13.89 9.01 1.18
CA PHE A 156 -14.37 8.27 2.34
C PHE A 156 -14.52 9.15 3.59
N GLN A 157 -13.60 10.09 3.83
CA GLN A 157 -13.64 11.01 4.96
C GLN A 157 -14.82 11.99 4.90
N PHE A 158 -15.02 12.66 3.77
CA PHE A 158 -15.92 13.82 3.69
C PHE A 158 -17.31 13.46 3.16
N ASP A 159 -17.43 12.49 2.25
CA ASP A 159 -18.67 12.24 1.52
C ASP A 159 -19.36 10.94 1.94
N ILE A 160 -18.67 9.80 1.82
CA ILE A 160 -19.29 8.48 1.96
C ILE A 160 -19.69 8.20 3.43
N GLN A 161 -18.83 8.53 4.38
CA GLN A 161 -19.08 8.28 5.81
C GLN A 161 -20.29 9.08 6.35
N ASN A 162 -20.51 10.30 5.84
CA ASN A 162 -21.68 11.12 6.17
C ASN A 162 -22.95 10.58 5.51
N ALA A 163 -22.90 10.25 4.21
CA ALA A 163 -24.04 9.70 3.48
C ALA A 163 -24.51 8.36 4.08
N ALA A 164 -23.58 7.49 4.45
CA ALA A 164 -23.88 6.19 5.04
C ALA A 164 -24.55 6.29 6.43
N GLN A 165 -24.18 7.29 7.24
CA GLN A 165 -24.83 7.56 8.52
C GLN A 165 -26.23 8.15 8.36
N GLN A 166 -26.44 9.02 7.36
CA GLN A 166 -27.78 9.53 7.03
C GLN A 166 -28.70 8.40 6.56
N LEU A 167 -28.21 7.49 5.70
CA LEU A 167 -28.92 6.27 5.32
C LEU A 167 -29.28 5.42 6.53
N GLU A 168 -28.31 5.13 7.40
CA GLU A 168 -28.55 4.35 8.63
C GLU A 168 -29.64 4.99 9.50
N TRP A 169 -29.56 6.29 9.77
CA TRP A 169 -30.55 6.99 10.59
C TRP A 169 -31.93 7.00 9.95
N THR A 170 -32.04 7.23 8.64
CA THR A 170 -33.33 7.20 7.94
C THR A 170 -33.93 5.79 7.96
N VAL A 171 -33.17 4.73 7.65
CA VAL A 171 -33.69 3.34 7.69
C VAL A 171 -34.10 2.92 9.10
N ARG A 172 -33.37 3.33 10.15
CA ARG A 172 -33.72 3.05 11.55
C ARG A 172 -35.02 3.74 12.03
N ARG A 173 -35.52 4.78 11.34
CA ARG A 173 -36.82 5.40 11.66
C ARG A 173 -38.00 4.65 11.07
N ILE A 174 -37.78 3.83 10.03
CA ILE A 174 -38.85 3.15 9.31
C ILE A 174 -39.19 1.84 10.02
N ASP A 175 -40.49 1.53 10.05
CA ASP A 175 -41.00 0.26 10.57
C ASP A 175 -40.41 -0.93 9.80
N THR A 176 -39.95 -1.95 10.53
CA THR A 176 -39.40 -3.19 9.96
C THR A 176 -40.39 -3.94 9.08
N ASP A 177 -41.70 -3.75 9.28
CA ASP A 177 -42.72 -4.37 8.43
C ASP A 177 -42.80 -3.72 7.03
N LEU A 178 -42.31 -2.48 6.87
CA LEU A 178 -42.30 -1.76 5.58
C LEU A 178 -41.00 -1.98 4.79
N VAL A 179 -39.85 -2.06 5.46
CA VAL A 179 -38.52 -2.20 4.81
C VAL A 179 -37.93 -3.61 4.89
N GLY A 180 -38.52 -4.49 5.69
CA GLY A 180 -37.97 -5.80 6.03
C GLY A 180 -37.09 -5.77 7.28
N TYR A 181 -37.18 -6.82 8.10
CA TYR A 181 -36.49 -6.93 9.38
C TYR A 181 -34.95 -6.80 9.30
N ASP A 182 -34.34 -7.18 8.17
CA ASP A 182 -32.89 -7.11 8.00
C ASP A 182 -32.38 -5.75 7.48
N ALA A 183 -33.26 -4.88 6.97
CA ALA A 183 -32.87 -3.60 6.38
C ALA A 183 -32.11 -2.68 7.35
N GLN A 184 -32.57 -2.61 8.60
CA GLN A 184 -31.90 -1.81 9.65
C GLN A 184 -30.49 -2.34 9.96
N TRP A 185 -30.29 -3.66 9.92
CA TRP A 185 -28.97 -4.28 10.07
C TRP A 185 -28.07 -3.99 8.87
N GLN A 186 -28.58 -4.15 7.64
CA GLN A 186 -27.81 -3.83 6.43
C GLN A 186 -27.38 -2.35 6.38
N ALA A 187 -28.25 -1.41 6.79
CA ALA A 187 -27.91 0.01 6.85
C ALA A 187 -26.85 0.31 7.93
N SER A 188 -26.93 -0.36 9.10
CA SER A 188 -25.90 -0.31 10.14
C SER A 188 -24.55 -0.88 9.66
N ASP A 189 -24.57 -1.96 8.87
CA ASP A 189 -23.37 -2.54 8.26
C ASP A 189 -22.75 -1.58 7.24
N ILE A 190 -23.54 -0.97 6.35
CA ILE A 190 -23.06 0.04 5.38
C ILE A 190 -22.35 1.20 6.09
N SER A 191 -22.96 1.76 7.14
CA SER A 191 -22.39 2.82 7.98
C SER A 191 -21.09 2.39 8.68
N SER A 192 -21.04 1.16 9.19
CA SER A 192 -19.86 0.61 9.86
C SER A 192 -18.72 0.34 8.87
N GLN A 193 -19.00 -0.24 7.70
CA GLN A 193 -18.03 -0.47 6.64
C GLN A 193 -17.52 0.85 6.03
N ALA A 194 -18.37 1.88 5.89
CA ALA A 194 -17.95 3.21 5.44
C ALA A 194 -16.91 3.83 6.39
N ARG A 195 -17.13 3.68 7.70
CA ARG A 195 -16.18 4.11 8.73
C ARG A 195 -14.88 3.31 8.66
N ASP A 196 -14.95 1.98 8.58
CA ASP A 196 -13.77 1.11 8.46
C ASP A 196 -12.95 1.41 7.19
N LEU A 197 -13.60 1.63 6.05
CA LEU A 197 -12.99 2.10 4.81
C LEU A 197 -12.29 3.45 4.98
N GLN A 198 -12.87 4.41 5.69
CA GLN A 198 -12.23 5.69 6.01
C GLN A 198 -10.95 5.52 6.83
N TRP A 199 -10.89 4.60 7.79
CA TRP A 199 -9.66 4.31 8.53
C TRP A 199 -8.62 3.61 7.64
N LYS A 200 -9.03 2.58 6.89
CA LYS A 200 -8.14 1.79 6.02
C LYS A 200 -7.53 2.63 4.88
N THR A 201 -8.32 3.53 4.27
CA THR A 201 -7.83 4.44 3.22
C THR A 201 -6.90 5.52 3.77
N ARG A 202 -7.11 5.99 5.01
CA ARG A 202 -6.18 6.90 5.69
C ARG A 202 -4.83 6.25 5.96
N ASP A 203 -4.84 5.04 6.51
CA ASP A 203 -3.62 4.32 6.84
C ASP A 203 -2.85 3.96 5.55
N LEU A 204 -3.56 3.54 4.50
CA LEU A 204 -3.02 3.41 3.13
C LEU A 204 -2.36 4.71 2.65
N GLN A 205 -3.02 5.87 2.82
CA GLN A 205 -2.47 7.16 2.42
C GLN A 205 -1.18 7.52 3.17
N TRP A 206 -1.07 7.18 4.46
CA TRP A 206 0.16 7.37 5.25
C TRP A 206 1.29 6.42 4.82
N ASP A 207 0.97 5.15 4.55
CA ASP A 207 1.93 4.18 4.01
C ASP A 207 2.47 4.67 2.65
N VAL A 208 1.60 5.17 1.78
CA VAL A 208 1.99 5.68 0.45
C VAL A 208 2.79 6.98 0.53
N GLN A 209 2.48 7.91 1.44
CA GLN A 209 3.34 9.07 1.72
C GLN A 209 4.76 8.65 2.14
N THR A 210 4.86 7.60 2.96
CA THR A 210 6.14 7.01 3.34
C THR A 210 6.86 6.38 2.15
N LEU A 211 6.13 5.74 1.22
CA LEU A 211 6.65 5.18 -0.03
C LEU A 211 7.22 6.27 -0.98
N VAL A 212 6.51 7.39 -1.13
CA VAL A 212 7.01 8.56 -1.89
C VAL A 212 8.29 9.12 -1.26
N SER A 213 8.31 9.25 0.06
CA SER A 213 9.48 9.77 0.79
C SER A 213 10.71 8.86 0.65
N LYS A 214 10.51 7.53 0.66
CA LYS A 214 11.58 6.52 0.49
C LYS A 214 12.12 6.43 -0.95
N THR A 215 11.29 6.70 -1.95
CA THR A 215 11.66 6.62 -3.36
C THR A 215 12.26 7.92 -3.90
N GLN A 216 12.15 9.03 -3.16
CA GLN A 216 12.64 10.33 -3.58
C GLN A 216 14.16 10.31 -3.87
N PRO A 217 14.60 10.61 -5.10
CA PRO A 217 16.02 10.61 -5.47
C PRO A 217 16.84 11.56 -4.59
#